data_AF-A0A2Z6R4G0-F1
#
_entry.id   AF-A0A2Z6R4G0-F1
#
_cell.length_a   1.000
_cell.length_b   1.000
_cell.length_c   1.000
_cell.angle_alpha   90.00
_cell.angle_beta   90.00
_cell.angle_gamma   90.00
#
_symmetry.space_group_name_H-M   'P 1'
#
loop_
_entity.id
_entity.type
_entity.pdbx_description
1 polymer ?
#
loop_
_entity_poly.entity_id
_entity_poly.type
_entity_poly.pdbx_seq_one_letter_code
_entity_poly.pdbx_strand_id
1 'polypeptide(L)'
;MRTTHIKSLCVQLIVISDFYGPADEQEILKERRDEVFLCIKYGIVRVPSGEITGISGKSEYIRQSCENSLKRLGIKCIDLYYQHRIDPNTPIEDTVSALAKLVKEGKAKYIGLSECSAETLRRTYKVHPIAAIQEKYKSFDDFAPDDWG
;
A
#
# COMPACT_ATOMS: atom_id res chain seq x y z
N MET A 1 24.83 23.13 18.35
CA MET A 1 23.96 23.08 19.53
C MET A 1 22.96 21.96 19.30
N ARG A 2 23.09 20.85 20.03
CA ARG A 2 22.16 19.71 19.97
C ARG A 2 20.88 20.13 20.71
N THR A 3 19.73 19.88 20.11
CA THR A 3 18.46 19.85 20.84
C THR A 3 17.68 18.63 20.37
N THR A 4 17.80 17.55 21.12
CA THR A 4 16.99 16.34 21.03
C THR A 4 15.77 16.53 21.92
N HIS A 5 14.55 16.58 21.38
CA HIS A 5 13.27 16.22 22.01
C HIS A 5 12.30 16.01 20.83
N ILE A 6 11.61 14.87 20.68
CA ILE A 6 10.52 14.39 21.54
C ILE A 6 10.44 12.84 21.45
N LYS A 7 10.28 12.22 22.62
CA LYS A 7 9.81 10.83 22.78
C LYS A 7 8.31 10.79 22.42
N SER A 8 7.94 10.00 21.44
CA SER A 8 6.61 9.40 21.36
C SER A 8 6.72 8.09 20.60
N LEU A 9 6.02 7.07 21.08
CA LEU A 9 5.84 5.77 20.46
C LEU A 9 4.96 5.94 19.20
N CYS A 10 5.42 6.71 18.22
CA CYS A 10 4.72 6.95 16.97
C CYS A 10 5.44 6.18 15.88
N VAL A 11 4.84 5.06 15.48
CA VAL A 11 5.10 4.48 14.17
C VAL A 11 4.96 5.61 13.14
N GLN A 12 6.07 6.08 12.56
CA GLN A 12 6.03 7.04 11.47
C GLN A 12 5.49 6.29 10.24
N LEU A 13 4.22 6.52 9.90
CA LEU A 13 3.63 6.01 8.67
C LEU A 13 4.15 6.85 7.50
N ILE A 14 5.14 6.33 6.80
CA ILE A 14 5.56 6.90 5.52
C ILE A 14 4.76 6.19 4.43
N VAL A 15 3.83 6.91 3.80
CA VAL A 15 3.05 6.42 2.67
C VAL A 15 3.70 6.91 1.39
N ILE A 16 4.36 5.99 0.69
CA ILE A 16 5.01 6.29 -0.59
C ILE A 16 4.21 5.60 -1.70
N SER A 17 4.12 6.27 -2.85
CA SER A 17 3.64 5.65 -4.08
C SER A 17 4.83 5.11 -4.86
N ASP A 18 4.70 3.98 -5.54
CA ASP A 18 5.80 3.35 -6.30
C ASP A 18 6.56 4.30 -7.23
N PHE A 19 5.89 5.38 -7.70
CA PHE A 19 6.40 6.35 -8.67
C PHE A 19 7.16 7.56 -8.10
N TYR A 20 6.89 8.01 -6.87
CA TYR A 20 7.46 9.26 -6.33
C TYR A 20 7.72 9.19 -4.83
N GLY A 21 8.79 9.85 -4.41
CA GLY A 21 9.17 10.09 -3.02
C GLY A 21 10.37 11.05 -2.97
N PRO A 22 10.46 12.01 -2.03
CA PRO A 22 11.61 12.91 -1.90
C PRO A 22 12.93 12.13 -1.84
N ALA A 23 14.01 12.71 -2.39
CA ALA A 23 15.35 12.11 -2.36
C ALA A 23 15.79 11.76 -0.92
N ASP A 24 15.32 12.52 0.06
CA ASP A 24 15.62 12.37 1.48
C ASP A 24 15.09 11.05 2.08
N GLU A 25 14.10 10.40 1.47
CA GLU A 25 13.51 9.15 1.99
C GLU A 25 14.49 7.98 1.92
N GLN A 26 15.30 7.90 0.86
CA GLN A 26 16.30 6.84 0.75
C GLN A 26 17.36 6.97 1.84
N GLU A 27 17.77 8.20 2.16
CA GLU A 27 18.75 8.47 3.22
C GLU A 27 18.17 8.15 4.60
N ILE A 28 16.92 8.54 4.88
CA ILE A 28 16.23 8.18 6.13
C ILE A 28 16.11 6.67 6.28
N LEU A 29 15.71 5.95 5.23
CA LEU A 29 15.57 4.50 5.28
C LEU A 29 16.93 3.80 5.43
N LYS A 30 18.01 4.30 4.82
CA LYS A 30 19.35 3.73 5.02
C LYS A 30 19.79 3.77 6.48
N GLU A 31 19.48 4.85 7.19
CA GLU A 31 19.93 5.04 8.57
C GLU A 31 18.95 4.47 9.61
N ARG A 32 17.64 4.53 9.34
CA ARG A 32 16.59 4.33 10.35
C ARG A 32 15.46 3.40 9.90
N ARG A 33 15.72 2.48 8.94
CA ARG A 33 14.70 1.53 8.43
C ARG A 33 13.94 0.81 9.53
N ASP A 34 14.63 0.36 10.58
CA ASP A 34 14.03 -0.44 11.65
C ASP A 34 13.22 0.40 12.65
N GLU A 35 13.31 1.73 12.57
CA GLU A 35 12.53 2.66 13.39
C GLU A 35 11.23 3.11 12.71
N VAL A 36 11.01 2.72 11.45
CA VAL A 36 9.84 3.10 10.66
C VAL A 36 9.00 1.89 10.27
N PHE A 37 7.68 2.10 10.19
CA PHE A 37 6.78 1.15 9.54
C PHE A 37 6.44 1.69 8.16
N LEU A 38 7.01 1.05 7.15
CA LEU A 38 6.93 1.52 5.77
C LEU A 38 5.70 0.95 5.07
N CYS A 39 4.84 1.84 4.61
CA CYS A 39 3.65 1.51 3.84
C CYS A 39 3.80 1.97 2.39
N ILE A 40 3.59 1.06 1.45
CA ILE A 40 3.68 1.38 0.02
C ILE A 40 2.39 1.00 -0.69
N LYS A 41 1.88 1.95 -1.48
CA LYS A 41 0.73 1.75 -2.36
C LYS A 41 1.16 1.44 -3.78
N TYR A 42 0.52 0.43 -4.37
CA TYR A 42 0.69 0.08 -5.78
C TYR A 42 -0.64 0.10 -6.55
N GLY A 43 -0.57 -0.09 -7.86
CA GLY A 43 -1.73 -0.43 -8.70
C GLY A 43 -2.19 0.69 -9.62
N ILE A 44 -1.73 1.93 -9.43
CA ILE A 44 -1.97 3.03 -10.39
C ILE A 44 -0.94 2.93 -11.51
N VAL A 45 -1.40 2.65 -12.73
CA VAL A 45 -0.55 2.56 -13.91
C VAL A 45 -0.34 3.96 -14.48
N ARG A 46 0.92 4.32 -14.72
CA ARG A 46 1.30 5.59 -15.33
C ARG A 46 2.21 5.39 -16.53
N VAL A 47 2.07 6.25 -17.52
CA VAL A 47 3.04 6.40 -18.62
C VAL A 47 4.19 7.32 -18.19
N PRO A 48 5.31 7.38 -18.94
CA PRO A 48 6.46 8.21 -18.58
C PRO A 48 6.16 9.71 -18.41
N SER A 49 5.12 10.23 -19.06
CA SER A 49 4.65 11.62 -18.86
C SER A 49 4.02 11.87 -17.48
N GLY A 50 3.80 10.82 -16.69
CA GLY A 50 3.15 10.87 -15.38
C GLY A 50 1.63 10.71 -15.44
N GLU A 51 1.03 10.72 -16.63
CA GLU A 51 -0.41 10.52 -16.83
C GLU A 51 -0.85 9.12 -16.35
N ILE A 52 -1.99 9.05 -15.67
CA ILE A 52 -2.60 7.80 -15.21
C ILE A 52 -3.33 7.16 -16.39
N THR A 53 -2.96 5.93 -16.72
CA THR A 53 -3.57 5.17 -17.83
C THR A 53 -4.41 3.99 -17.38
N GLY A 54 -4.44 3.69 -16.08
CA GLY A 54 -5.32 2.66 -15.55
C GLY A 54 -5.00 2.23 -14.13
N ILE A 55 -5.70 1.17 -13.73
CA ILE A 55 -5.51 0.46 -12.46
C ILE A 55 -5.20 -1.00 -12.81
N SER A 56 -4.24 -1.61 -12.11
CA SER A 56 -3.86 -3.00 -12.35
C SER A 56 -3.71 -3.79 -11.05
N GLY A 57 -4.51 -4.84 -10.93
CA GLY A 57 -4.46 -5.88 -9.90
C GLY A 57 -3.82 -7.18 -10.39
N LYS A 58 -3.24 -7.17 -11.60
CA LYS A 58 -2.64 -8.35 -12.23
C LYS A 58 -1.35 -8.76 -11.54
N SER A 59 -1.13 -10.07 -11.42
CA SER A 59 0.03 -10.66 -10.71
C SER A 59 1.38 -10.13 -11.20
N GLU A 60 1.54 -9.96 -12.52
CA GLU A 60 2.79 -9.52 -13.14
C GLU A 60 3.08 -8.07 -12.75
N TYR A 61 2.05 -7.23 -12.77
CA TYR A 61 2.19 -5.82 -12.39
C TYR A 61 2.45 -5.66 -10.89
N ILE A 62 1.74 -6.42 -10.04
CA ILE A 62 1.95 -6.45 -8.59
C ILE A 62 3.42 -6.73 -8.26
N ARG A 63 3.98 -7.78 -8.87
CA ARG A 63 5.38 -8.16 -8.69
C ARG A 63 6.31 -7.06 -9.21
N GLN A 64 6.10 -6.60 -10.44
CA GLN A 64 6.96 -5.57 -11.04
C GLN A 64 7.02 -4.30 -10.19
N SER A 65 5.87 -3.82 -9.70
CA SER A 65 5.78 -2.67 -8.80
C SER A 65 6.53 -2.91 -7.49
N CYS A 66 6.36 -4.09 -6.87
CA CYS A 66 7.01 -4.42 -5.61
C CYS A 66 8.54 -4.42 -5.77
N GLU A 67 9.07 -5.11 -6.78
CA GLU A 67 10.51 -5.15 -7.05
C GLU A 67 11.08 -3.76 -7.35
N ASN A 68 10.34 -2.94 -8.10
CA ASN A 68 10.76 -1.57 -8.40
C ASN A 68 10.85 -0.72 -7.13
N SER A 69 9.86 -0.83 -6.24
CA SER A 69 9.83 -0.11 -4.96
C SER A 69 10.96 -0.57 -4.02
N LEU A 70 11.19 -1.88 -3.90
CA LEU A 70 12.31 -2.44 -3.14
C LEU A 70 13.66 -1.94 -3.66
N LYS A 71 13.87 -2.00 -4.99
CA LYS A 71 15.10 -1.55 -5.64
C LYS A 71 15.31 -0.05 -5.48
N ARG A 72 14.27 0.77 -5.70
CA ARG A 72 14.33 2.24 -5.61
C ARG A 72 14.69 2.70 -4.20
N LEU A 73 14.14 2.03 -3.18
CA LEU A 73 14.36 2.41 -1.78
C LEU A 73 15.56 1.70 -1.16
N GLY A 74 16.22 0.77 -1.86
CA GLY A 74 17.36 0.03 -1.33
C GLY A 74 17.01 -0.90 -0.16
N ILE A 75 15.76 -1.38 -0.08
CA ILE A 75 15.25 -2.20 1.02
C ILE A 75 14.92 -3.62 0.53
N LYS A 76 14.83 -4.56 1.47
CA LYS A 76 14.49 -5.97 1.19
C LYS A 76 13.03 -6.33 1.49
N CYS A 77 12.37 -5.53 2.33
CA CYS A 77 11.03 -5.83 2.83
C CYS A 77 10.23 -4.56 3.11
N ILE A 78 8.97 -4.56 2.69
CA ILE A 78 7.95 -3.54 2.97
C ILE A 78 7.12 -4.01 4.17
N ASP A 79 6.78 -3.13 5.11
CA ASP A 79 5.97 -3.55 6.26
C ASP A 79 4.52 -3.80 5.84
N LEU A 80 3.89 -2.86 5.14
CA LEU A 80 2.55 -3.03 4.57
C LEU A 80 2.53 -2.64 3.09
N TYR A 81 2.20 -3.61 2.24
CA TYR A 81 2.06 -3.39 0.80
C TYR A 81 0.58 -3.51 0.41
N TYR A 82 0.00 -2.46 -0.16
CA TYR A 82 -1.45 -2.43 -0.36
C TYR A 82 -1.89 -1.82 -1.69
N GLN A 83 -2.99 -2.35 -2.20
CA GLN A 83 -3.55 -1.90 -3.47
C GLN A 83 -4.22 -0.52 -3.29
N HIS A 84 -3.85 0.44 -4.12
CA HIS A 84 -4.36 1.81 -4.06
C HIS A 84 -5.83 1.92 -4.48
N ARG A 85 -6.22 1.13 -5.48
CA ARG A 85 -7.58 1.04 -6.01
C ARG A 85 -7.86 -0.37 -6.46
N ILE A 86 -9.07 -0.85 -6.22
CA ILE A 86 -9.50 -2.15 -6.75
C ILE A 86 -9.50 -2.08 -8.28
N ASP A 87 -8.82 -3.04 -8.92
CA ASP A 87 -8.87 -3.22 -10.36
C ASP A 87 -10.18 -3.96 -10.70
N PRO A 88 -11.12 -3.33 -11.41
CA PRO A 88 -12.39 -3.99 -11.74
C PRO A 88 -12.25 -5.14 -12.74
N ASN A 89 -11.10 -5.23 -13.44
CA ASN A 89 -10.87 -6.23 -14.49
C ASN A 89 -10.09 -7.45 -14.01
N THR A 90 -9.64 -7.46 -12.75
CA THR A 90 -8.93 -8.60 -12.16
C THR A 90 -9.74 -9.13 -10.97
N PRO A 91 -10.07 -10.44 -10.92
CA PRO A 91 -10.70 -11.02 -9.74
C PRO A 91 -9.86 -10.74 -8.49
N ILE A 92 -10.51 -10.25 -7.43
CA ILE A 92 -9.77 -9.79 -6.25
C ILE A 92 -9.00 -10.92 -5.56
N GLU A 93 -9.48 -12.16 -5.65
CA GLU A 93 -8.81 -13.35 -5.14
C GLU A 93 -7.46 -13.60 -5.84
N ASP A 94 -7.36 -13.30 -7.14
CA ASP A 94 -6.12 -13.44 -7.90
C ASP A 94 -5.11 -12.38 -7.47
N THR A 95 -5.56 -11.14 -7.30
CA THR A 95 -4.75 -10.04 -6.74
C THR A 95 -4.22 -10.41 -5.36
N VAL A 96 -5.08 -10.88 -4.45
CA VAL A 96 -4.68 -11.22 -3.08
C VAL A 96 -3.80 -12.46 -3.02
N SER A 97 -4.03 -13.44 -3.90
CA SER A 97 -3.13 -14.59 -4.05
C SER A 97 -1.73 -14.16 -4.49
N ALA A 98 -1.62 -13.18 -5.39
CA ALA A 98 -0.34 -12.63 -5.80
C ALA A 98 0.36 -11.86 -4.66
N LEU A 99 -0.40 -11.07 -3.90
CA LEU A 99 0.11 -10.38 -2.71
C LEU A 99 0.61 -11.36 -1.63
N ALA A 100 -0.15 -12.43 -1.36
CA ALA A 100 0.23 -13.47 -0.42
C ALA A 100 1.54 -14.17 -0.81
N LYS A 101 1.83 -14.32 -2.12
CA LYS A 101 3.13 -14.83 -2.59
C LYS A 101 4.27 -13.90 -2.22
N LEU A 102 4.09 -12.57 -2.33
CA LEU A 102 5.11 -11.61 -1.91
C LEU A 102 5.36 -11.65 -0.40
N VAL A 103 4.30 -11.89 0.40
CA VAL A 103 4.44 -12.12 1.85
C VAL A 103 5.25 -13.38 2.13
N LYS A 104 4.92 -14.49 1.46
CA LYS A 104 5.65 -15.76 1.58
C LYS A 104 7.12 -15.63 1.18
N GLU A 105 7.42 -14.79 0.20
CA GLU A 105 8.80 -14.47 -0.24
C GLU A 105 9.55 -13.51 0.70
N GLY A 106 8.89 -12.96 1.72
CA GLY A 106 9.48 -12.00 2.65
C GLY A 106 9.64 -10.58 2.09
N LYS A 107 9.04 -10.29 0.93
CA LYS A 107 9.09 -8.96 0.29
C LYS A 107 8.12 -7.97 0.90
N ALA A 108 7.04 -8.46 1.51
CA ALA A 108 6.13 -7.70 2.34
C ALA A 108 5.86 -8.46 3.64
N LYS A 109 5.63 -7.77 4.76
CA LYS A 109 5.18 -8.41 6.01
C LYS A 109 3.67 -8.55 6.05
N TYR A 110 2.97 -7.51 5.62
CA TYR A 110 1.51 -7.41 5.65
C TYR A 110 0.97 -6.90 4.32
N ILE A 111 -0.31 -7.19 4.07
CA ILE A 111 -1.02 -6.70 2.89
C ILE A 111 -2.30 -5.96 3.28
N GLY A 112 -2.68 -4.98 2.47
CA GLY A 112 -3.86 -4.16 2.69
C GLY A 112 -4.62 -3.88 1.40
N LEU A 113 -5.79 -3.25 1.53
CA LEU A 113 -6.57 -2.73 0.41
C LEU A 113 -7.03 -1.30 0.71
N SER A 114 -7.35 -0.54 -0.34
CA SER A 114 -7.96 0.78 -0.21
C SER A 114 -9.22 0.86 -1.05
N GLU A 115 -10.25 1.51 -0.50
CA GLU A 115 -11.54 1.76 -1.16
C GLU A 115 -12.18 0.45 -1.67
N CYS A 116 -12.32 -0.52 -0.78
CA CYS A 116 -12.90 -1.83 -1.09
C CYS A 116 -14.25 -1.99 -0.38
N SER A 117 -15.20 -2.67 -1.03
CA SER A 117 -16.48 -2.95 -0.37
C SER A 117 -16.31 -3.99 0.75
N ALA A 118 -17.26 -4.02 1.69
CA ALA A 118 -17.27 -5.05 2.73
C ALA A 118 -17.37 -6.47 2.15
N GLU A 119 -18.03 -6.64 1.01
CA GLU A 119 -18.10 -7.93 0.30
C GLU A 119 -16.72 -8.31 -0.25
N THR A 120 -16.04 -7.38 -0.92
CA THR A 120 -14.67 -7.57 -1.40
C THR A 120 -13.76 -7.98 -0.24
N LEU A 121 -13.83 -7.28 0.90
CA LEU A 121 -13.03 -7.61 2.08
C LEU A 121 -13.30 -9.03 2.61
N ARG A 122 -14.57 -9.45 2.68
CA ARG A 122 -14.93 -10.80 3.11
C ARG A 122 -14.39 -11.87 2.17
N ARG A 123 -14.36 -11.61 0.87
CA ARG A 123 -13.81 -12.52 -0.14
C ARG A 123 -12.30 -12.62 -0.03
N THR A 124 -11.60 -11.50 0.11
CA THR A 124 -10.14 -11.46 0.21
C THR A 124 -9.61 -12.11 1.48
N TYR A 125 -10.28 -11.91 2.61
CA TYR A 125 -9.88 -12.51 3.88
C TYR A 125 -9.91 -14.05 3.86
N LYS A 126 -10.74 -14.67 2.99
CA LYS A 126 -10.74 -16.13 2.78
C LYS A 126 -9.48 -16.63 2.06
N VAL A 127 -8.80 -15.76 1.32
CA VAL A 127 -7.56 -16.08 0.59
C VAL A 127 -6.33 -15.80 1.46
N HIS A 128 -6.25 -14.60 2.03
CA HIS A 128 -5.17 -14.21 2.94
C HIS A 128 -5.64 -13.09 3.89
N PRO A 129 -5.22 -13.10 5.17
CA PRO A 129 -5.56 -12.04 6.11
C PRO A 129 -5.17 -10.66 5.60
N ILE A 130 -6.12 -9.71 5.63
CA ILE A 130 -5.89 -8.32 5.25
C ILE A 130 -5.63 -7.52 6.53
N ALA A 131 -4.44 -6.94 6.65
CA ALA A 131 -3.98 -6.29 7.88
C ALA A 131 -4.50 -4.86 8.04
N ALA A 132 -4.82 -4.19 6.93
CA ALA A 132 -5.29 -2.82 6.94
C ALA A 132 -6.23 -2.53 5.76
N ILE A 133 -7.22 -1.69 6.03
CA ILE A 133 -8.08 -1.09 5.01
C ILE A 133 -7.97 0.43 5.11
N GLN A 134 -7.81 1.09 3.97
CA GLN A 134 -7.86 2.54 3.88
C GLN A 134 -9.14 2.98 3.15
N GLU A 135 -10.06 3.59 3.87
CA GLU A 135 -11.28 4.19 3.32
C GLU A 135 -11.23 5.72 3.37
N LYS A 136 -12.02 6.36 2.52
CA LYS A 136 -12.33 7.79 2.67
C LYS A 136 -13.30 7.94 3.83
N TYR A 137 -12.91 8.69 4.85
CA TYR A 137 -13.83 9.10 5.89
C TYR A 137 -14.74 10.20 5.34
N LYS A 138 -16.05 10.02 5.48
CA LYS A 138 -17.07 11.04 5.26
C LYS A 138 -17.54 11.55 6.61
N SER A 139 -17.76 12.86 6.73
CA SER A 139 -18.41 13.41 7.92
C SER A 139 -19.89 12.99 7.93
N PHE A 140 -20.52 13.04 9.11
CA PHE A 140 -21.94 12.68 9.24
C PHE A 140 -22.84 13.52 8.31
N ASP A 141 -22.44 14.75 8.02
CA ASP A 141 -23.19 15.68 7.17
C ASP A 141 -23.06 15.37 5.67
N ASP A 142 -22.11 14.51 5.28
CA ASP A 142 -21.90 14.08 3.88
C ASP A 142 -22.74 12.85 3.50
N PHE A 143 -23.50 12.29 4.44
CA PHE A 143 -24.41 11.17 4.19
C PHE A 143 -25.75 11.70 3.69
N ALA A 144 -26.15 11.25 2.50
CA ALA A 144 -27.52 11.44 2.06
C ALA A 144 -28.44 10.55 2.92
N PRO A 145 -29.71 10.95 3.17
CA PRO A 145 -30.68 10.13 3.91
C PRO A 145 -30.83 8.69 3.37
N ASP A 146 -30.46 8.47 2.11
CA ASP A 146 -30.65 7.21 1.38
C ASP A 146 -29.40 6.30 1.40
N ASP A 147 -28.29 6.71 2.03
CA ASP A 147 -27.02 5.96 2.03
C ASP A 147 -27.02 4.70 2.95
N TRP A 148 -28.08 4.47 3.72
CA TRP A 148 -28.20 3.36 4.69
C TRP A 148 -29.15 2.23 4.23
N GLY A 149 -29.07 1.86 2.95
CA GLY A 149 -29.77 0.71 2.37
C GLY A 149 -29.29 -0.65 2.87
#